data_AF-A0A102KTA7-F1
#
_entry.id   AF-A0A102KTA7-F1
#
_cell.length_a   1.000
_cell.length_b   1.000
_cell.length_c   1.000
_cell.angle_alpha   90.00
_cell.angle_beta   90.00
_cell.angle_gamma   90.00
#
_symmetry.space_group_name_H-M   'P 1'
#
loop_
_entity.id
_entity.type
_entity.pdbx_description
1 polymer ?
#
loop_
_entity_poly.entity_id
_entity_poly.type
_entity_poly.pdbx_seq_one_letter_code
_entity_poly.pdbx_strand_id
1 'polypeptide(L)'
;MTENNDAKGVLNMTAGTIGRDLLSAIVLELKMLPDIWVKLSEKKQNDVIDRLRKRVDNLVKMAVHLIASDGRIVVQGDLDQITIKDGVKAVVKFSGAAPNLHELYEASGKTVLVVVANPAEHTEGMDEVRGESDQRGLDLGREYTDADGDGMGEQRAPGDGDGDVVDAEFREVPKLGDGPTQAQLDEQHEAGRRAAEEGKPESECPIMGGELCIAWVKGWKSWHDEQSADDPLIEEVEKFVIAKQRVSVSLIQRHFRIGHNRAAQLVEALEARGVISAPDDKGQRTVLKSAGTEGDAA
;
A
#
# COMPACT_ATOMS: atom_id res chain seq x y z
N MET A 1 17.07 -22.42 15.95
CA MET A 1 18.15 -21.40 15.89
C MET A 1 18.44 -21.14 14.42
N THR A 2 17.61 -20.31 13.79
CA THR A 2 17.82 -19.84 12.42
C THR A 2 18.64 -18.57 12.53
N GLU A 3 19.95 -18.70 12.30
CA GLU A 3 20.87 -17.58 12.32
C GLU A 3 20.49 -16.53 11.26
N ASN A 4 20.60 -15.29 11.71
CA ASN A 4 20.27 -14.05 11.06
C ASN A 4 21.23 -13.81 9.86
N ASN A 5 20.95 -14.43 8.72
CA ASN A 5 21.81 -14.31 7.53
C ASN A 5 21.55 -13.05 6.68
N ASP A 6 20.49 -12.29 6.99
CA ASP A 6 20.13 -11.09 6.23
C ASP A 6 20.92 -9.83 6.64
N ALA A 7 21.56 -9.83 7.81
CA ALA A 7 22.36 -8.68 8.26
C ALA A 7 23.73 -8.57 7.56
N LYS A 8 24.22 -9.65 6.94
CA LYS A 8 25.51 -9.68 6.22
C LYS A 8 25.40 -9.28 4.75
N GLY A 9 24.19 -9.15 4.20
CA GLY A 9 23.97 -8.74 2.80
C GLY A 9 24.30 -7.28 2.52
N VAL A 10 24.45 -6.44 3.55
CA VAL A 10 24.69 -4.99 3.41
C VAL A 10 26.15 -4.66 3.05
N LEU A 11 27.08 -5.59 3.28
CA LEU A 11 28.53 -5.31 3.18
C LEU A 11 29.19 -5.76 1.87
N ASN A 12 28.47 -6.35 0.92
CA ASN A 12 29.05 -6.88 -0.32
C ASN A 12 28.26 -6.44 -1.57
N MET A 13 27.92 -5.15 -1.67
CA MET A 13 27.45 -4.60 -2.92
C MET A 13 28.62 -4.44 -3.89
N THR A 14 28.58 -5.18 -4.99
CA THR A 14 29.48 -4.95 -6.13
C THR A 14 28.76 -4.06 -7.13
N ALA A 15 29.49 -3.38 -8.03
CA ALA A 15 28.89 -2.54 -9.07
C ALA A 15 27.76 -3.25 -9.86
N GLY A 16 27.85 -4.59 -10.00
CA GLY A 16 26.83 -5.42 -10.65
C GLY A 16 25.59 -5.74 -9.83
N THR A 17 25.59 -5.55 -8.50
CA THR A 17 24.45 -5.90 -7.63
C THR A 17 23.68 -4.70 -7.09
N ILE A 18 24.18 -3.47 -7.27
CA ILE A 18 23.55 -2.23 -6.77
C ILE A 18 22.06 -2.16 -7.13
N GLY A 19 21.71 -2.41 -8.40
CA GLY A 19 20.32 -2.34 -8.85
C GLY A 19 19.41 -3.37 -8.19
N ARG A 20 19.92 -4.61 -8.01
CA ARG A 20 19.19 -5.69 -7.32
C ARG A 20 18.99 -5.36 -5.85
N ASP A 21 20.02 -4.82 -5.21
CA ASP A 21 20.03 -4.53 -3.79
C ASP A 21 19.12 -3.31 -3.49
N LEU A 22 19.11 -2.30 -4.38
CA LEU A 22 18.19 -1.16 -4.32
C LEU A 22 16.72 -1.60 -4.48
N LEU A 23 16.43 -2.45 -5.46
CA LEU A 23 15.07 -2.99 -5.66
C LEU A 23 14.64 -3.84 -4.45
N SER A 24 15.54 -4.65 -3.92
CA SER A 24 15.26 -5.49 -2.73
C SER A 24 14.96 -4.63 -1.50
N ALA A 25 15.67 -3.52 -1.32
CA ALA A 25 15.44 -2.58 -0.23
C ALA A 25 14.06 -1.90 -0.32
N ILE A 26 13.64 -1.48 -1.53
CA ILE A 26 12.31 -0.90 -1.75
C ILE A 26 11.22 -1.92 -1.47
N VAL A 27 11.35 -3.14 -2.01
CA VAL A 27 10.38 -4.22 -1.81
C VAL A 27 10.25 -4.58 -0.33
N LEU A 28 11.34 -4.55 0.43
CA LEU A 28 11.30 -4.77 1.87
C LEU A 28 10.46 -3.71 2.59
N GLU A 29 10.62 -2.42 2.25
CA GLU A 29 9.81 -1.35 2.86
C GLU A 29 8.33 -1.49 2.50
N LEU A 30 8.01 -1.83 1.25
CA LEU A 30 6.63 -2.10 0.84
C LEU A 30 5.99 -3.25 1.63
N LYS A 31 6.76 -4.32 1.91
CA LYS A 31 6.30 -5.45 2.73
C LYS A 31 6.11 -5.10 4.21
N MET A 32 6.82 -4.09 4.71
CA MET A 32 6.73 -3.64 6.10
C MET A 32 5.64 -2.57 6.31
N LEU A 33 4.94 -2.15 5.25
CA LEU A 33 3.84 -1.19 5.41
C LEU A 33 2.71 -1.82 6.24
N PRO A 34 2.24 -1.15 7.30
CA PRO A 34 1.20 -1.68 8.17
C PRO A 34 -0.19 -1.63 7.53
N ASP A 35 -0.39 -0.74 6.54
CA ASP A 35 -1.62 -0.62 5.74
C ASP A 35 -1.25 0.01 4.39
N ILE A 36 -2.22 0.08 3.47
CA ILE A 36 -2.06 0.76 2.19
C ILE A 36 -1.76 2.25 2.39
N TRP A 37 -0.95 2.81 1.50
CA TRP A 37 -0.42 4.18 1.59
C TRP A 37 -1.45 5.25 1.97
N VAL A 38 -2.60 5.24 1.27
CA VAL A 38 -3.70 6.21 1.45
C VAL A 38 -4.33 6.16 2.84
N LYS A 39 -4.24 5.02 3.54
CA LYS A 39 -4.77 4.86 4.91
C LYS A 39 -3.74 5.20 5.98
N LEU A 40 -2.48 5.39 5.61
CA LEU A 40 -1.45 5.83 6.54
C LEU A 40 -1.65 7.31 6.81
N SER A 41 -1.61 7.71 8.08
CA SER A 41 -1.54 9.13 8.40
C SER A 41 -0.26 9.76 7.83
N GLU A 42 -0.29 11.07 7.60
CA GLU A 42 0.84 11.88 7.13
C GLU A 42 2.11 11.57 7.94
N LYS A 43 1.98 11.44 9.26
CA LYS A 43 3.09 11.05 10.15
C LYS A 43 3.66 9.68 9.78
N LYS A 44 2.81 8.67 9.60
CA LYS A 44 3.25 7.31 9.24
C LYS A 44 3.83 7.27 7.82
N GLN A 45 3.29 8.05 6.89
CA GLN A 45 3.84 8.20 5.55
C GLN A 45 5.24 8.83 5.61
N ASN A 46 5.40 9.92 6.37
CA ASN A 46 6.71 10.55 6.59
C ASN A 46 7.71 9.60 7.26
N ASP A 47 7.29 8.78 8.23
CA ASP A 47 8.16 7.77 8.84
C ASP A 47 8.68 6.74 7.81
N VAL A 48 7.84 6.36 6.84
CA VAL A 48 8.24 5.47 5.73
C VAL A 48 9.20 6.20 4.79
N ILE A 49 8.88 7.43 4.41
CA ILE A 49 9.71 8.26 3.52
C ILE A 49 11.08 8.49 4.13
N ASP A 50 11.17 8.79 5.42
CA ASP A 50 12.44 9.01 6.11
C ASP A 50 13.31 7.76 6.13
N ARG A 51 12.71 6.57 6.28
CA ARG A 51 13.45 5.32 6.17
C ARG A 51 13.95 5.07 4.75
N LEU A 52 13.10 5.28 3.74
CA LEU A 52 13.49 5.17 2.33
C LEU A 52 14.60 6.18 2.00
N ARG A 53 14.47 7.43 2.43
CA ARG A 53 15.47 8.50 2.28
C ARG A 53 16.83 8.07 2.80
N LYS A 54 16.88 7.57 4.05
CA LYS A 54 18.12 7.05 4.65
C LYS A 54 18.72 5.90 3.86
N ARG A 55 17.90 5.00 3.33
CA ARG A 55 18.38 3.88 2.50
C ARG A 55 18.95 4.37 1.18
N VAL A 56 18.25 5.28 0.49
CA VAL A 56 18.70 5.86 -0.78
C VAL A 56 20.01 6.62 -0.58
N ASP A 57 20.11 7.47 0.44
CA ASP A 57 21.34 8.19 0.78
C ASP A 57 22.54 7.26 0.98
N ASN A 58 22.34 6.17 1.74
CA ASN A 58 23.40 5.17 1.94
C ASN A 58 23.80 4.49 0.62
N LEU A 59 22.84 4.13 -0.23
CA LEU A 59 23.11 3.50 -1.52
C LEU A 59 23.84 4.44 -2.48
N VAL A 60 23.47 5.72 -2.51
CA VAL A 60 24.13 6.76 -3.31
C VAL A 60 25.57 6.95 -2.84
N LYS A 61 25.80 7.08 -1.52
CA LYS A 61 27.15 7.14 -0.94
C LYS A 61 28.02 5.97 -1.37
N MET A 62 27.47 4.75 -1.32
CA MET A 62 28.18 3.55 -1.75
C MET A 62 28.43 3.51 -3.26
N ALA A 63 27.46 3.93 -4.07
CA ALA A 63 27.60 3.97 -5.54
C ALA A 63 28.67 4.98 -5.96
N VAL A 64 28.65 6.18 -5.39
CA VAL A 64 29.67 7.21 -5.61
C VAL A 64 31.04 6.67 -5.19
N HIS A 65 31.13 6.00 -4.04
CA HIS A 65 32.37 5.37 -3.59
C HIS A 65 32.87 4.29 -4.56
N LEU A 66 32.01 3.39 -5.04
CA LEU A 66 32.38 2.36 -6.01
C LEU A 66 32.88 2.94 -7.33
N ILE A 67 32.20 3.97 -7.84
CA ILE A 67 32.61 4.67 -9.07
C ILE A 67 33.95 5.38 -8.85
N ALA A 68 34.10 6.10 -7.73
CA ALA A 68 35.34 6.80 -7.40
C ALA A 68 36.52 5.84 -7.16
N SER A 69 36.23 4.61 -6.73
CA SER A 69 37.26 3.60 -6.46
C SER A 69 37.87 3.07 -7.74
N ASP A 70 37.09 2.82 -8.80
CA ASP A 70 37.57 2.39 -10.13
C ASP A 70 38.69 1.32 -10.05
N GLY A 71 38.45 0.29 -9.23
CA GLY A 71 39.37 -0.83 -9.00
C GLY A 71 40.60 -0.54 -8.13
N ARG A 72 40.71 0.66 -7.56
CA ARG A 72 41.80 1.07 -6.65
C ARG A 72 41.45 0.75 -5.20
N ILE A 73 42.48 0.61 -4.39
CA ILE A 73 42.36 0.51 -2.93
C ILE A 73 41.91 1.87 -2.41
N VAL A 74 40.75 1.90 -1.75
CA VAL A 74 40.22 3.10 -1.13
C VAL A 74 40.10 2.90 0.37
N VAL A 75 40.47 3.94 1.11
CA VAL A 75 40.28 4.04 2.56
C VAL A 75 39.47 5.28 2.83
N GLN A 76 38.25 5.10 3.33
CA GLN A 76 37.32 6.20 3.58
C GLN A 76 37.57 6.83 4.95
N GLY A 77 37.71 8.16 4.98
CA GLY A 77 37.81 8.93 6.21
C GLY A 77 37.21 10.32 6.05
N ASP A 78 36.89 10.93 7.18
CA ASP A 78 36.31 12.26 7.26
C ASP A 78 37.42 13.30 7.35
N LEU A 79 37.38 14.30 6.49
CA LEU A 79 38.31 15.42 6.55
C LEU A 79 37.95 16.32 7.76
N ASP A 80 38.81 16.32 8.78
CA ASP A 80 38.57 17.01 10.06
C ASP A 80 39.15 18.43 10.07
N GLN A 81 40.37 18.59 9.56
CA GLN A 81 41.05 19.88 9.56
C GLN A 81 41.97 20.03 8.34
N ILE A 82 41.94 21.21 7.72
CA ILE A 82 42.97 21.62 6.75
C ILE A 82 43.76 22.79 7.36
N THR A 83 45.08 22.66 7.42
CA THR A 83 45.99 23.74 7.83
C THR A 83 46.87 24.13 6.65
N ILE A 84 46.87 25.42 6.31
CA ILE A 84 47.69 25.99 5.24
C ILE A 84 48.69 26.95 5.87
N LYS A 85 49.97 26.57 5.87
CA LYS A 85 51.10 27.44 6.27
C LYS A 85 52.21 27.36 5.20
N ASP A 86 53.22 26.52 5.41
CA ASP A 86 54.33 26.25 4.46
C ASP A 86 54.06 25.03 3.57
N GLY A 87 52.78 24.72 3.36
CA GLY A 87 52.26 23.51 2.73
C GLY A 87 50.84 23.23 3.22
N VAL A 88 50.14 22.31 2.56
CA VAL A 88 48.78 21.90 2.95
C VAL A 88 48.88 20.63 3.79
N LYS A 89 48.43 20.70 5.05
CA LYS A 89 48.23 19.52 5.91
C LYS A 89 46.75 19.27 6.07
N ALA A 90 46.28 18.12 5.59
CA ALA A 90 44.93 17.64 5.83
C ALA A 90 44.96 16.57 6.92
N VAL A 91 44.13 16.73 7.95
CA VAL A 91 43.88 15.71 8.98
C VAL A 91 42.61 14.99 8.58
N VAL A 92 42.75 13.72 8.22
CA VAL A 92 41.62 12.84 7.88
C VAL A 92 41.45 11.84 9.03
N LYS A 93 40.24 11.80 9.59
CA LYS A 93 39.85 10.84 10.63
C LYS A 93 39.27 9.61 9.95
N PHE A 94 39.88 8.46 10.20
CA PHE A 94 39.38 7.19 9.72
C PHE A 94 38.63 6.46 10.84
N SER A 95 37.47 5.89 10.53
CA SER A 95 36.78 5.00 11.46
C SER A 95 37.62 3.75 11.68
N GLY A 96 37.67 3.22 12.92
CA GLY A 96 38.37 1.97 13.21
C GLY A 96 37.81 0.74 12.48
N ALA A 97 36.59 0.85 11.94
CA ALA A 97 35.97 -0.18 11.10
C ALA A 97 36.17 0.05 9.60
N ALA A 98 36.95 1.06 9.20
CA ALA A 98 37.16 1.38 7.80
C ALA A 98 37.90 0.23 7.09
N PRO A 99 37.41 -0.21 5.91
CA PRO A 99 38.08 -1.25 5.13
C PRO A 99 39.46 -0.77 4.67
N ASN A 100 40.39 -1.71 4.50
CA ASN A 100 41.74 -1.47 3.97
C ASN A 100 42.60 -0.49 4.79
N LEU A 101 42.27 -0.24 6.07
CA LEU A 101 43.08 0.57 6.98
C LEU A 101 44.54 0.10 7.07
N HIS A 102 44.76 -1.21 7.02
CA HIS A 102 46.10 -1.79 7.02
C HIS A 102 46.94 -1.29 5.84
N GLU A 103 46.33 -1.19 4.66
CA GLU A 103 46.98 -0.71 3.44
C GLU A 103 47.35 0.78 3.53
N LEU A 104 46.56 1.58 4.26
CA LEU A 104 46.92 2.96 4.57
C LEU A 104 48.17 3.06 5.46
N TYR A 105 48.30 2.19 6.46
CA TYR A 105 49.51 2.13 7.30
C TYR A 105 50.75 1.75 6.47
N GLU A 106 50.61 0.81 5.54
CA GLU A 106 51.69 0.39 4.63
C GLU A 106 52.01 1.42 3.53
N ALA A 107 51.12 2.37 3.29
CA ALA A 107 51.32 3.48 2.37
C ALA A 107 52.12 4.65 2.98
N SER A 108 52.50 4.56 4.27
CA SER A 108 53.31 5.58 4.93
C SER A 108 54.63 5.84 4.18
N GLY A 109 54.88 7.08 3.80
CA GLY A 109 56.05 7.48 3.02
C GLY A 109 55.93 7.31 1.49
N LYS A 110 54.78 6.85 0.98
CA LYS A 110 54.49 6.74 -0.47
C LYS A 110 53.59 7.88 -0.94
N THR A 111 53.55 8.12 -2.25
CA THR A 111 52.61 9.06 -2.87
C THR A 111 51.19 8.49 -2.84
N VAL A 112 50.23 9.28 -2.37
CA VAL A 112 48.81 8.93 -2.31
C VAL A 112 47.97 9.90 -3.13
N LEU A 113 46.89 9.42 -3.74
CA LEU A 113 45.90 10.24 -4.43
C LEU A 113 44.72 10.47 -3.49
N VAL A 114 44.31 11.73 -3.33
CA VAL A 114 43.12 12.09 -2.54
C VAL A 114 41.96 12.34 -3.50
N VAL A 115 40.91 11.53 -3.39
CA VAL A 115 39.67 11.71 -4.15
C VAL A 115 38.62 12.26 -3.19
N VAL A 116 38.12 13.46 -3.48
CA VAL A 116 37.00 14.06 -2.74
C VAL A 116 35.73 13.71 -3.51
N ALA A 117 34.96 12.78 -2.98
CA ALA A 117 33.65 12.46 -3.48
C ALA A 117 32.60 13.20 -2.63
N ASN A 118 31.65 13.87 -3.29
CA ASN A 118 30.53 14.54 -2.64
C ASN A 118 29.21 13.85 -3.01
N PRO A 119 28.73 12.90 -2.20
CA PRO A 119 27.47 12.21 -2.46
C PRO A 119 26.25 13.13 -2.45
N ALA A 120 26.34 14.31 -1.81
CA ALA A 120 25.22 15.24 -1.66
C ALA A 120 24.72 15.80 -3.00
N GLU A 121 25.60 15.89 -4.01
CA GLU A 121 25.25 16.31 -5.38
C GLU A 121 24.26 15.36 -6.07
N HIS A 122 24.16 14.12 -5.59
CA HIS A 122 23.27 13.11 -6.15
C HIS A 122 22.01 12.87 -5.30
N THR A 123 21.83 13.63 -4.22
CA THR A 123 20.67 13.55 -3.32
C THR A 123 19.83 14.82 -3.31
N GLU A 124 20.10 15.77 -4.20
CA GLU A 124 19.35 17.03 -4.31
C GLU A 124 17.86 16.77 -4.61
N GLY A 125 16.97 17.57 -4.01
CA GLY A 125 15.51 17.42 -4.16
C GLY A 125 14.88 16.26 -3.37
N MET A 126 15.67 15.41 -2.70
CA MET A 126 15.12 14.29 -1.93
C MET A 126 14.27 14.73 -0.72
N ASP A 127 14.46 15.96 -0.23
CA ASP A 127 13.70 16.56 0.88
C ASP A 127 12.33 17.11 0.47
N GLU A 128 12.07 17.21 -0.85
CA GLU A 128 10.79 17.62 -1.42
C GLU A 128 9.76 16.49 -1.40
N VAL A 129 10.22 15.24 -1.34
CA VAL A 129 9.35 14.06 -1.21
C VAL A 129 8.81 13.98 0.22
N ARG A 130 7.50 14.16 0.39
CA ARG A 130 6.82 14.18 1.70
C ARG A 130 5.50 13.42 1.64
N GLY A 131 5.03 12.99 2.80
CA GLY A 131 3.73 12.37 2.96
C GLY A 131 2.63 13.34 2.54
N GLU A 132 1.53 12.79 2.05
CA GLU A 132 0.35 13.57 1.74
C GLU A 132 -0.28 14.05 3.04
N SER A 133 -0.73 15.31 3.07
CA SER A 133 -1.41 15.85 4.24
C SER A 133 -2.66 15.02 4.54
N ASP A 134 -2.87 14.76 5.84
CA ASP A 134 -4.07 14.05 6.29
C ASP A 134 -5.30 14.80 5.77
N GLN A 135 -6.04 14.18 4.85
CA GLN A 135 -7.35 14.69 4.48
C GLN A 135 -8.20 14.65 5.75
N ARG A 136 -8.65 15.81 6.22
CA ARG A 136 -9.63 15.86 7.30
C ARG A 136 -10.83 15.02 6.85
N GLY A 137 -11.13 13.97 7.61
CA GLY A 137 -12.42 13.31 7.48
C GLY A 137 -13.50 14.38 7.57
N LEU A 138 -14.41 14.41 6.60
CA LEU A 138 -15.56 15.29 6.65
C LEU A 138 -16.33 14.94 7.92
N ASP A 139 -16.25 15.80 8.94
CA ASP A 139 -16.95 15.61 10.21
C ASP A 139 -18.44 15.89 9.99
N LEU A 140 -19.16 14.87 9.54
CA LEU A 140 -20.60 14.89 9.35
C LEU A 140 -21.36 14.55 10.66
N GLY A 141 -20.65 14.49 11.80
CA GLY A 141 -21.15 13.88 13.04
C GLY A 141 -21.51 14.84 14.17
N ARG A 142 -21.30 16.16 14.05
CA ARG A 142 -21.86 17.13 15.01
C ARG A 142 -23.18 17.68 14.50
N GLU A 143 -24.26 17.39 15.22
CA GLU A 143 -25.46 18.22 15.18
C GLU A 143 -25.06 19.65 15.57
N TYR A 144 -25.47 20.61 14.74
CA TYR A 144 -25.44 22.03 15.11
C TYR A 144 -26.26 22.19 16.38
N THR A 145 -25.65 22.72 17.44
CA THR A 145 -26.38 23.07 18.64
C THR A 145 -26.61 24.58 18.66
N ASP A 146 -27.74 25.01 19.22
CA ASP A 146 -28.05 26.44 19.39
C ASP A 146 -27.03 27.19 20.28
N ALA A 147 -26.11 26.45 20.91
CA ALA A 147 -25.00 26.99 21.70
C ALA A 147 -23.76 27.35 20.86
N ASP A 148 -23.72 26.98 19.58
CA ASP A 148 -22.64 27.33 18.65
C ASP A 148 -22.79 28.74 18.05
N GLY A 149 -23.79 29.50 18.53
CA GLY A 149 -24.05 30.89 18.16
C GLY A 149 -22.93 31.84 18.59
N ASP A 150 -22.22 32.35 17.59
CA ASP A 150 -21.25 33.41 17.65
C ASP A 150 -21.85 34.70 18.25
N GLY A 151 -21.33 35.04 19.44
CA GLY A 151 -21.74 36.20 20.21
C GLY A 151 -21.54 37.52 19.48
N MET A 152 -22.62 38.04 18.89
CA MET A 152 -22.75 39.45 18.57
C MET A 152 -23.41 40.15 19.77
N GLY A 153 -22.58 40.90 20.51
CA GLY A 153 -22.98 41.61 21.71
C GLY A 153 -24.11 42.63 21.47
N GLU A 154 -25.01 42.71 22.44
CA GLU A 154 -26.07 43.70 22.50
C GLU A 154 -25.51 45.12 22.53
N GLN A 155 -25.62 45.84 21.42
CA GLN A 155 -25.66 47.30 21.43
C GLN A 155 -26.99 47.77 20.88
N ARG A 156 -27.96 47.88 21.81
CA ARG A 156 -29.24 48.56 21.60
C ARG A 156 -28.99 50.05 21.37
N ALA A 157 -29.35 50.55 20.18
CA ALA A 157 -29.66 51.95 19.98
C ALA A 157 -31.12 52.22 20.45
N PRO A 158 -31.39 53.33 21.16
CA PRO A 158 -32.72 53.62 21.69
C PRO A 158 -33.58 54.37 20.67
N GLY A 159 -34.77 53.85 20.40
CA GLY A 159 -35.77 54.51 19.54
C GLY A 159 -36.87 53.55 19.13
N ASP A 160 -37.90 53.46 19.97
CA ASP A 160 -39.12 52.70 19.77
C ASP A 160 -39.85 53.02 18.45
N GLY A 161 -40.49 52.02 17.87
CA GLY A 161 -41.43 52.18 16.76
C GLY A 161 -42.00 50.85 16.29
N ASP A 162 -43.04 50.41 17.00
CA ASP A 162 -44.15 49.53 16.62
C ASP A 162 -43.99 48.60 15.40
N GLY A 163 -44.14 47.29 15.65
CA GLY A 163 -43.88 46.23 14.70
C GLY A 163 -44.90 46.15 13.58
N ASP A 164 -44.47 46.54 12.38
CA ASP A 164 -45.08 46.08 11.13
C ASP A 164 -44.35 44.79 10.73
N VAL A 165 -44.86 43.64 11.20
CA VAL A 165 -44.40 42.33 10.76
C VAL A 165 -44.92 42.13 9.35
N VAL A 166 -44.07 42.39 8.36
CA VAL A 166 -44.31 41.94 6.98
C VAL A 166 -44.20 40.41 6.99
N ASP A 167 -45.34 39.74 6.82
CA ASP A 167 -45.40 38.30 6.54
C ASP A 167 -44.68 38.03 5.22
N ALA A 168 -43.38 37.75 5.29
CA ALA A 168 -42.65 37.22 4.16
C ALA A 168 -43.12 35.79 3.95
N GLU A 169 -43.89 35.54 2.89
CA GLU A 169 -44.21 34.19 2.44
C GLU A 169 -42.91 33.40 2.28
N PHE A 170 -42.74 32.39 3.14
CA PHE A 170 -41.59 31.52 3.12
C PHE A 170 -41.60 30.73 1.81
N ARG A 171 -40.79 31.18 0.85
CA ARG A 171 -40.61 30.45 -0.39
C ARG A 171 -39.70 29.27 -0.08
N GLU A 172 -40.29 28.08 0.05
CA GLU A 172 -39.54 26.83 0.17
C GLU A 172 -38.50 26.77 -0.95
N VAL A 173 -37.22 26.80 -0.57
CA VAL A 173 -36.13 26.47 -1.48
C VAL A 173 -36.23 24.97 -1.77
N PRO A 174 -36.22 24.53 -3.05
CA PRO A 174 -36.29 23.12 -3.37
C PRO A 174 -35.14 22.37 -2.70
N LYS A 175 -35.46 21.31 -1.95
CA LYS A 175 -34.46 20.32 -1.53
C LYS A 175 -33.73 19.85 -2.78
N LEU A 176 -32.40 19.92 -2.77
CA LEU A 176 -31.57 19.44 -3.87
C LEU A 176 -31.68 17.90 -3.94
N GLY A 177 -32.66 17.44 -4.73
CA GLY A 177 -32.84 16.07 -5.25
C GLY A 177 -32.81 14.93 -4.24
N ASP A 178 -33.96 14.29 -4.00
CA ASP A 178 -33.98 12.94 -3.42
C ASP A 178 -33.04 12.03 -4.23
N GLY A 179 -32.19 11.25 -3.54
CA GLY A 179 -31.30 10.29 -4.18
C GLY A 179 -32.06 9.31 -5.10
N PRO A 180 -31.36 8.46 -5.88
CA PRO A 180 -32.00 7.47 -6.72
C PRO A 180 -33.04 6.66 -5.93
N THR A 181 -34.24 6.59 -6.51
CA THR A 181 -35.34 5.81 -5.95
C THR A 181 -34.97 4.34 -5.89
N GLN A 182 -35.61 3.59 -5.00
CA GLN A 182 -35.41 2.13 -4.91
C GLN A 182 -35.63 1.44 -6.26
N ALA A 183 -36.62 1.88 -7.05
CA ALA A 183 -36.88 1.34 -8.38
C ALA A 183 -35.68 1.53 -9.34
N GLN A 184 -34.97 2.65 -9.26
CA GLN A 184 -33.77 2.90 -10.07
C GLN A 184 -32.59 2.05 -9.60
N LEU A 185 -32.45 1.82 -8.29
CA LEU A 185 -31.43 0.91 -7.75
C LEU A 185 -31.69 -0.54 -8.20
N ASP A 186 -32.94 -0.99 -8.13
CA ASP A 186 -33.33 -2.33 -8.56
C ASP A 186 -33.10 -2.52 -10.06
N GLU A 187 -33.45 -1.53 -10.89
CA GLU A 187 -33.19 -1.54 -12.33
C GLU A 187 -31.69 -1.70 -12.63
N GLN A 188 -30.83 -0.97 -11.91
CA GLN A 188 -29.38 -1.10 -12.10
C GLN A 188 -28.85 -2.45 -11.62
N HIS A 189 -29.38 -2.99 -10.52
CA HIS A 189 -29.05 -4.33 -10.08
C HIS A 189 -29.39 -5.39 -11.14
N GLU A 190 -30.56 -5.28 -11.78
CA GLU A 190 -30.91 -6.17 -12.90
C GLU A 190 -30.04 -5.97 -14.13
N ALA A 191 -29.68 -4.73 -14.45
CA ALA A 191 -28.76 -4.42 -15.53
C ALA A 191 -27.36 -5.03 -15.28
N GLY A 192 -26.88 -5.02 -14.03
CA GLY A 192 -25.65 -5.67 -13.62
C GLY A 192 -25.69 -7.19 -13.81
N ARG A 193 -26.78 -7.84 -13.38
CA ARG A 193 -26.98 -9.28 -13.61
C ARG A 193 -26.99 -9.62 -15.10
N ARG A 194 -27.69 -8.84 -15.92
CA ARG A 194 -27.75 -9.05 -17.38
C ARG A 194 -26.37 -8.88 -18.04
N ALA A 195 -25.60 -7.89 -17.61
CA ALA A 195 -24.25 -7.70 -18.13
C ALA A 195 -23.32 -8.88 -17.78
N ALA A 196 -23.46 -9.43 -16.58
CA ALA A 196 -22.76 -10.65 -16.17
C ALA A 196 -23.17 -11.86 -17.03
N GLU A 197 -24.47 -12.04 -17.28
CA GLU A 197 -25.01 -13.07 -18.16
C GLU A 197 -24.47 -12.97 -19.61
N GLU A 198 -24.33 -11.76 -20.11
CA GLU A 198 -23.72 -11.46 -21.41
C GLU A 198 -22.19 -11.64 -21.44
N GLY A 199 -21.56 -11.93 -20.29
CA GLY A 199 -20.12 -12.15 -20.15
C GLY A 199 -19.28 -10.87 -20.10
N LYS A 200 -19.89 -9.72 -19.83
CA LYS A 200 -19.17 -8.44 -19.72
C LYS A 200 -18.41 -8.36 -18.39
N PRO A 201 -17.18 -7.81 -18.38
CA PRO A 201 -16.40 -7.64 -17.15
C PRO A 201 -16.99 -6.54 -16.25
N GLU A 202 -16.71 -6.61 -14.93
CA GLU A 202 -17.13 -5.59 -13.94
C GLU A 202 -16.70 -4.17 -14.32
N SER A 203 -15.58 -4.02 -15.04
CA SER A 203 -15.07 -2.74 -15.55
C SER A 203 -15.95 -2.07 -16.61
N GLU A 204 -16.92 -2.78 -17.18
CA GLU A 204 -17.91 -2.22 -18.11
C GLU A 204 -19.13 -1.60 -17.39
N CYS A 205 -19.08 -1.46 -16.07
CA CYS A 205 -20.10 -0.70 -15.33
C CYS A 205 -20.26 0.72 -15.92
N PRO A 206 -21.48 1.12 -16.33
CA PRO A 206 -21.71 2.45 -16.91
C PRO A 206 -21.36 3.58 -15.95
N ILE A 207 -20.94 4.73 -16.51
CA ILE A 207 -20.67 5.94 -15.72
C ILE A 207 -22.02 6.52 -15.26
N MET A 208 -22.32 6.39 -13.97
CA MET A 208 -23.57 6.84 -13.35
C MET A 208 -23.36 7.31 -11.91
N GLY A 209 -24.41 7.78 -11.24
CA GLY A 209 -24.35 8.16 -9.82
C GLY A 209 -23.85 7.02 -8.95
N GLY A 210 -23.09 7.34 -7.89
CA GLY A 210 -22.39 6.34 -7.09
C GLY A 210 -23.29 5.22 -6.56
N GLU A 211 -24.49 5.57 -6.06
CA GLU A 211 -25.46 4.60 -5.53
C GLU A 211 -26.00 3.64 -6.62
N LEU A 212 -26.23 4.16 -7.83
CA LEU A 212 -26.66 3.37 -8.99
C LEU A 212 -25.54 2.43 -9.47
N CYS A 213 -24.30 2.91 -9.49
CA CYS A 213 -23.12 2.10 -9.83
C CYS A 213 -22.92 0.96 -8.83
N ILE A 214 -23.09 1.23 -7.53
CA ILE A 214 -23.02 0.20 -6.49
C ILE A 214 -24.11 -0.86 -6.69
N ALA A 215 -25.34 -0.45 -7.01
CA ALA A 215 -26.43 -1.37 -7.28
C ALA A 215 -26.13 -2.28 -8.49
N TRP A 216 -25.58 -1.70 -9.56
CA TRP A 216 -25.13 -2.45 -10.74
C TRP A 216 -24.06 -3.50 -10.40
N VAL A 217 -23.01 -3.11 -9.67
CA VAL A 217 -21.93 -4.02 -9.28
C VAL A 217 -22.43 -5.15 -8.39
N LYS A 218 -23.36 -4.87 -7.46
CA LYS A 218 -24.02 -5.91 -6.65
C LYS A 218 -24.77 -6.91 -7.52
N GLY A 219 -25.52 -6.42 -8.50
CA GLY A 219 -26.19 -7.25 -9.50
C GLY A 219 -25.22 -8.16 -10.23
N TRP A 220 -24.16 -7.59 -10.80
CA TRP A 220 -23.12 -8.33 -11.51
C TRP A 220 -22.48 -9.44 -10.66
N LYS A 221 -22.19 -9.16 -9.38
CA LYS A 221 -21.62 -10.14 -8.45
C LYS A 221 -22.61 -11.25 -8.10
N SER A 222 -23.87 -10.91 -7.82
CA SER A 222 -24.90 -11.90 -7.47
C SER A 222 -25.07 -12.99 -8.52
N TRP A 223 -25.02 -12.65 -9.81
CA TRP A 223 -25.09 -13.62 -10.90
C TRP A 223 -23.88 -14.56 -10.91
N HIS A 224 -22.68 -14.04 -10.66
CA HIS A 224 -21.47 -14.85 -10.61
C HIS A 224 -21.47 -15.78 -9.38
N ASP A 225 -21.98 -15.32 -8.24
CA ASP A 225 -22.13 -16.12 -7.03
C ASP A 225 -23.13 -17.27 -7.28
N GLU A 226 -24.24 -17.02 -7.97
CA GLU A 226 -25.23 -18.02 -8.39
C GLU A 226 -24.63 -19.05 -9.37
N GLN A 227 -23.90 -18.59 -10.39
CA GLN A 227 -23.25 -19.48 -11.37
C GLN A 227 -22.11 -20.32 -10.76
N SER A 228 -21.48 -19.81 -9.70
CA SER A 228 -20.45 -20.56 -8.97
C SER A 228 -21.05 -21.75 -8.20
N ALA A 229 -22.31 -21.64 -7.76
CA ALA A 229 -23.01 -22.72 -7.07
C ALA A 229 -23.43 -23.87 -8.01
N ASP A 230 -23.73 -23.56 -9.28
CA ASP A 230 -24.23 -24.50 -10.29
C ASP A 230 -23.14 -25.05 -11.24
N ASP A 231 -21.84 -24.77 -11.01
CA ASP A 231 -20.77 -25.31 -11.87
C ASP A 231 -20.76 -26.85 -11.82
N PRO A 232 -20.90 -27.56 -12.95
CA PRO A 232 -20.92 -29.03 -12.98
C PRO A 232 -19.67 -29.69 -12.36
N LEU A 233 -18.54 -28.98 -12.31
CA LEU A 233 -17.30 -29.48 -11.72
C LEU A 233 -17.26 -29.34 -10.19
N ILE A 234 -18.19 -28.62 -9.56
CA ILE A 234 -18.11 -28.30 -8.12
C ILE A 234 -18.00 -29.55 -7.24
N GLU A 235 -18.74 -30.62 -7.56
CA GLU A 235 -18.71 -31.88 -6.81
C GLU A 235 -17.39 -32.64 -7.00
N GLU A 236 -16.83 -32.64 -8.21
CA GLU A 236 -15.56 -33.27 -8.50
C GLU A 236 -14.41 -32.53 -7.82
N VAL A 237 -14.46 -31.20 -7.82
CA VAL A 237 -13.48 -30.34 -7.14
C VAL A 237 -13.59 -30.50 -5.63
N GLU A 238 -14.80 -30.59 -5.06
CA GLU A 238 -15.01 -30.87 -3.63
C GLU A 238 -14.35 -32.20 -3.23
N LYS A 239 -14.61 -33.29 -3.97
CA LYS A 239 -13.98 -34.60 -3.72
C LYS A 239 -12.46 -34.52 -3.82
N PHE A 240 -11.94 -33.81 -4.82
CA PHE A 240 -10.50 -33.64 -5.01
C PHE A 240 -9.84 -32.86 -3.86
N VAL A 241 -10.47 -31.77 -3.42
CA VAL A 241 -9.98 -30.92 -2.33
C VAL A 241 -10.01 -31.67 -1.00
N ILE A 242 -11.08 -32.42 -0.72
CA ILE A 242 -11.18 -33.29 0.46
C ILE A 242 -10.11 -34.39 0.41
N ALA A 243 -9.86 -35.01 -0.74
CA ALA A 243 -8.83 -36.05 -0.87
C ALA A 243 -7.40 -35.51 -0.71
N LYS A 244 -7.12 -34.30 -1.22
CA LYS A 244 -5.79 -33.68 -1.15
C LYS A 244 -5.53 -32.90 0.14
N GLN A 245 -6.58 -32.55 0.89
CA GLN A 245 -6.52 -31.70 2.09
C GLN A 245 -5.80 -30.37 1.86
N ARG A 246 -5.77 -29.90 0.60
CA ARG A 246 -5.14 -28.65 0.18
C ARG A 246 -5.95 -28.04 -0.96
N VAL A 247 -6.15 -26.73 -0.91
CA VAL A 247 -6.90 -25.99 -1.93
C VAL A 247 -6.15 -24.73 -2.33
N SER A 248 -6.09 -24.45 -3.63
CA SER A 248 -5.69 -23.16 -4.18
C SER A 248 -6.22 -23.02 -5.60
N VAL A 249 -6.43 -21.78 -6.06
CA VAL A 249 -6.91 -21.48 -7.41
C VAL A 249 -6.01 -22.14 -8.46
N SER A 250 -4.68 -22.00 -8.32
CA SER A 250 -3.69 -22.60 -9.22
C SER A 250 -3.70 -24.14 -9.21
N LEU A 251 -4.02 -24.77 -8.08
CA LEU A 251 -4.09 -26.22 -7.98
C LEU A 251 -5.29 -26.75 -8.77
N ILE A 252 -6.46 -26.13 -8.60
CA ILE A 252 -7.69 -26.48 -9.32
C ILE A 252 -7.52 -26.21 -10.81
N GLN A 253 -6.95 -25.06 -11.17
CA GLN A 253 -6.65 -24.68 -12.56
C GLN A 253 -5.85 -25.76 -13.29
N ARG A 254 -4.77 -26.28 -12.68
CA ARG A 254 -3.90 -27.28 -13.29
C ARG A 254 -4.54 -28.67 -13.33
N HIS A 255 -5.29 -29.04 -12.30
CA HIS A 255 -5.88 -30.38 -12.21
C HIS A 255 -7.07 -30.54 -13.16
N PHE A 256 -7.98 -29.57 -13.17
CA PHE A 256 -9.20 -29.59 -13.97
C PHE A 256 -9.07 -28.91 -15.34
N ARG A 257 -7.90 -28.32 -15.63
CA ARG A 257 -7.59 -27.62 -16.91
C ARG A 257 -8.60 -26.53 -17.26
N ILE A 258 -9.02 -25.77 -16.26
CA ILE A 258 -9.97 -24.67 -16.39
C ILE A 258 -9.26 -23.32 -16.36
N GLY A 259 -9.94 -22.27 -16.82
CA GLY A 259 -9.44 -20.89 -16.74
C GLY A 259 -9.36 -20.36 -15.30
N HIS A 260 -8.53 -19.34 -15.08
CA HIS A 260 -8.32 -18.74 -13.76
C HIS A 260 -9.62 -18.28 -13.08
N ASN A 261 -10.48 -17.55 -13.80
CA ASN A 261 -11.71 -17.02 -13.23
C ASN A 261 -12.67 -18.13 -12.78
N ARG A 262 -12.81 -19.18 -13.59
CA ARG A 262 -13.61 -20.36 -13.25
C ARG A 262 -13.04 -21.10 -12.02
N ALA A 263 -11.71 -21.22 -11.94
CA ALA A 263 -11.06 -21.81 -10.76
C ALA A 263 -11.25 -20.96 -9.50
N ALA A 264 -11.26 -19.63 -9.61
CA ALA A 264 -11.52 -18.73 -8.48
C ALA A 264 -12.96 -18.85 -7.98
N GLN A 265 -13.93 -18.84 -8.91
CA GLN A 265 -15.36 -19.06 -8.64
C GLN A 265 -15.61 -20.40 -7.93
N LEU A 266 -15.00 -21.48 -8.40
CA LEU A 266 -15.10 -22.79 -7.76
C LEU A 266 -14.53 -22.80 -6.33
N VAL A 267 -13.47 -22.03 -6.06
CA VAL A 267 -12.93 -21.89 -4.70
C VAL A 267 -13.89 -21.14 -3.80
N GLU A 268 -14.48 -20.05 -4.28
CA GLU A 268 -15.49 -19.26 -3.55
C GLU A 268 -16.75 -20.09 -3.26
N ALA A 269 -17.22 -20.90 -4.21
CA ALA A 269 -18.32 -21.81 -4.00
C ALA A 269 -18.02 -22.90 -2.94
N LEU A 270 -16.78 -23.40 -2.88
CA LEU A 270 -16.37 -24.34 -1.84
C LEU A 270 -16.31 -23.70 -0.46
N GLU A 271 -15.95 -22.41 -0.37
CA GLU A 271 -16.00 -21.63 0.87
C GLU A 271 -17.45 -21.45 1.33
N ALA A 272 -18.32 -21.01 0.42
CA ALA A 272 -19.75 -20.83 0.69
C ALA A 272 -20.45 -22.13 1.16
N ARG A 273 -20.03 -23.28 0.63
CA ARG A 273 -20.52 -24.62 1.03
C ARG A 273 -19.87 -25.18 2.30
N GLY A 274 -18.97 -24.42 2.95
CA GLY A 274 -18.29 -24.83 4.17
C GLY A 274 -17.30 -25.99 4.00
N VAL A 275 -16.81 -26.23 2.77
CA VAL A 275 -15.79 -27.25 2.48
C VAL A 275 -14.40 -26.75 2.86
N ILE A 276 -14.16 -25.45 2.70
CA ILE A 276 -12.88 -24.80 2.97
C ILE A 276 -13.07 -23.56 3.85
N SER A 277 -12.03 -23.16 4.56
CA SER A 277 -12.02 -21.96 5.39
C SER A 277 -11.95 -20.69 4.55
N ALA A 278 -12.34 -19.58 5.18
CA ALA A 278 -11.92 -18.25 4.76
C ALA A 278 -10.39 -18.18 4.61
N PRO A 279 -9.87 -17.30 3.74
CA PRO A 279 -8.45 -17.11 3.59
C PRO A 279 -7.84 -16.56 4.89
N ASP A 280 -6.69 -17.12 5.30
CA ASP A 280 -5.90 -16.61 6.42
C ASP A 280 -5.14 -15.32 6.04
N ASP A 281 -4.42 -14.73 6.99
CA ASP A 281 -3.60 -13.52 6.78
C ASP A 281 -2.51 -13.68 5.69
N LYS A 282 -2.26 -14.92 5.23
CA LYS A 282 -1.31 -15.26 4.16
C LYS A 282 -2.03 -15.69 2.87
N GLY A 283 -3.35 -15.56 2.80
CA GLY A 283 -4.19 -15.96 1.67
C GLY A 283 -4.33 -17.48 1.49
N GLN A 284 -3.97 -18.28 2.51
CA GLN A 284 -4.11 -19.73 2.49
C GLN A 284 -5.47 -20.15 3.04
N ARG A 285 -6.01 -21.22 2.47
CA ARG A 285 -7.31 -21.79 2.86
C ARG A 285 -7.10 -23.22 3.32
N THR A 286 -7.77 -23.60 4.39
CA THR A 286 -7.72 -24.94 4.97
C THR A 286 -8.99 -25.72 4.64
N VAL A 287 -8.88 -27.04 4.49
CA VAL A 287 -10.04 -27.89 4.19
C VAL A 287 -10.72 -28.28 5.50
N LEU A 288 -12.02 -28.00 5.62
CA LEU A 288 -12.80 -28.20 6.85
C LEU A 288 -13.47 -29.58 6.91
N LYS A 289 -13.71 -30.22 5.75
CA LYS A 289 -14.27 -31.58 5.67
C LYS A 289 -13.17 -32.64 5.62
N SER A 290 -13.26 -33.64 6.50
CA SER A 290 -12.42 -34.84 6.47
C SER A 290 -13.05 -35.92 5.57
N ALA A 291 -12.22 -36.77 4.96
CA ALA A 291 -12.64 -37.80 4.00
C ALA A 291 -13.40 -39.01 4.61
N GLY A 292 -14.08 -38.84 5.75
CA GLY A 292 -14.73 -39.95 6.44
C GLY A 292 -15.72 -39.52 7.51
N THR A 293 -16.90 -39.08 7.09
CA THR A 293 -18.13 -39.14 7.91
C THR A 293 -19.34 -39.34 7.00
N GLU A 294 -19.46 -40.54 6.42
CA GLU A 294 -20.78 -41.10 6.11
C GLU A 294 -21.28 -41.82 7.36
N GLY A 295 -22.38 -41.30 7.93
CA GLY A 295 -23.34 -42.00 8.78
C GLY A 295 -22.83 -42.81 9.98
N ASP A 296 -23.00 -42.27 11.18
CA ASP A 296 -23.44 -43.11 12.30
C ASP A 296 -24.69 -42.47 12.92
N ALA A 297 -25.84 -42.93 12.42
CA ALA A 297 -27.13 -42.72 13.03
C ALA A 297 -27.36 -43.91 13.99
N ALA A 298 -27.44 -43.60 15.28
CA ALA A 298 -28.09 -44.42 16.29
C ALA A 298 -28.77 -43.50 17.32
#